data_AF-A0A4Y8MWU7-F1
#
_entry.id   AF-A0A4Y8MWU7-F1
#
_cell.length_a   1.000
_cell.length_b   1.000
_cell.length_c   1.000
_cell.angle_alpha   90.00
_cell.angle_beta   90.00
_cell.angle_gamma   90.00
#
_symmetry.space_group_name_H-M   'P 1'
#
loop_
_entity.id
_entity.type
_entity.pdbx_description
1 polymer ?
#
loop_
_entity_poly.entity_id
_entity_poly.type
_entity_poly.pdbx_seq_one_letter_code
_entity_poly.pdbx_strand_id
1 'polypeptide(L)'
;MTEVFAYGYVAWLTQRPTGFSLSGYIDGVEFDVIAQAPQQAERLFSRAARRAWLRRKFMRILRRKYPAREMVSSADVYYDVTVLLAIRVAISVSARALTRRICRHN
;
A
#
# COMPACT_ATOMS: atom_id res chain seq x y z
N MET A 1 -13.64 22.38 -3.30
CA MET A 1 -12.91 21.31 -2.58
C MET A 1 -13.91 20.21 -2.32
N THR A 2 -13.55 18.95 -2.60
CA THR A 2 -14.48 17.81 -2.56
C THR A 2 -13.88 16.69 -1.72
N GLU A 3 -14.67 16.07 -0.85
CA GLU A 3 -14.20 14.95 -0.02
C GLU A 3 -14.27 13.62 -0.78
N VAL A 4 -13.24 12.81 -0.62
CA VAL A 4 -13.10 11.49 -1.23
C VAL A 4 -12.84 10.46 -0.15
N PHE A 5 -13.65 9.40 -0.14
CA PHE A 5 -13.61 8.35 0.87
C PHE A 5 -13.19 7.01 0.24
N ALA A 6 -12.20 6.34 0.84
CA ALA A 6 -11.80 5.00 0.40
C ALA A 6 -11.24 4.18 1.57
N TYR A 7 -11.71 2.93 1.74
CA TYR A 7 -11.20 1.97 2.72
C TYR A 7 -11.09 2.49 4.18
N GLY A 8 -11.98 3.42 4.56
CA GLY A 8 -12.00 4.06 5.87
C GLY A 8 -11.01 5.22 6.04
N TYR A 9 -10.49 5.76 4.94
CA TYR A 9 -9.69 6.99 4.91
C TYR A 9 -10.42 8.09 4.17
N VAL A 10 -10.10 9.33 4.52
CA VAL A 10 -10.64 10.56 3.94
C VAL A 10 -9.49 11.34 3.31
N ALA A 11 -9.74 11.89 2.13
CA ALA A 11 -8.87 12.84 1.47
C ALA A 11 -9.71 13.96 0.85
N TRP A 12 -9.07 15.08 0.56
CA TRP A 12 -9.70 16.25 -0.02
C TRP A 12 -9.12 16.55 -1.40
N LEU A 13 -9.99 16.54 -2.39
CA LEU A 13 -9.70 16.93 -3.76
C LEU A 13 -9.79 18.46 -3.89
N THR A 14 -8.72 19.06 -4.38
CA THR A 14 -8.60 20.50 -4.63
C THR A 14 -8.15 20.73 -6.07
N GLN A 15 -8.92 21.52 -6.81
CA GLN A 15 -8.51 21.96 -8.14
C GLN A 15 -7.43 23.04 -8.02
N ARG A 16 -6.33 22.86 -8.73
CA ARG A 16 -5.19 23.79 -8.82
C ARG A 16 -4.97 24.22 -10.28
N PRO A 17 -4.24 25.31 -10.55
CA PRO A 17 -3.92 25.72 -11.93
C PRO A 17 -3.15 24.65 -12.72
N THR A 18 -2.37 23.81 -12.03
CA THR A 18 -1.54 22.75 -12.62
C THR A 18 -2.23 21.38 -12.72
N GLY A 19 -3.48 21.26 -12.27
CA GLY A 19 -4.25 20.01 -12.25
C GLY A 19 -5.06 19.83 -10.98
N PHE A 20 -5.34 18.59 -10.61
CA PHE A 20 -6.08 18.23 -9.40
C PHE A 20 -5.12 17.68 -8.35
N SER A 21 -5.08 18.32 -7.19
CA SER A 21 -4.36 17.83 -6.01
C SER A 21 -5.34 17.09 -5.12
N LEU A 22 -4.94 15.93 -4.61
CA LEU A 22 -5.71 15.19 -3.64
C LEU A 22 -4.81 14.87 -2.44
N SER A 23 -5.13 15.50 -1.32
CA SER A 23 -4.33 15.46 -0.10
C SER A 23 -5.13 14.90 1.08
N GLY A 24 -4.45 14.25 2.02
CA GLY A 24 -5.07 13.66 3.21
C GLY A 24 -4.08 12.86 4.04
N TYR A 25 -4.58 11.97 4.89
CA TYR A 25 -3.75 11.12 5.75
C TYR A 25 -4.12 9.65 5.60
N ILE A 26 -3.09 8.80 5.47
CA ILE A 26 -3.22 7.34 5.42
C ILE A 26 -2.29 6.74 6.47
N ASP A 27 -2.86 6.01 7.43
CA ASP A 27 -2.12 5.42 8.56
C ASP A 27 -1.24 6.42 9.33
N GLY A 28 -1.70 7.68 9.44
CA GLY A 28 -0.98 8.76 10.12
C GLY A 28 0.12 9.43 9.29
N VAL A 29 0.33 8.99 8.04
CA VAL A 29 1.28 9.60 7.11
C VAL A 29 0.53 10.50 6.13
N GLU A 30 1.08 11.68 5.86
CA GLU A 30 0.55 12.59 4.86
C GLU A 30 0.61 11.96 3.47
N PHE A 31 -0.49 12.07 2.74
CA PHE A 31 -0.64 11.66 1.37
C PHE A 31 -0.97 12.90 0.54
N ASP A 32 -0.17 13.22 -0.46
CA ASP A 32 -0.49 14.23 -1.47
C ASP A 32 -0.16 13.67 -2.85
N VAL A 33 -1.05 13.89 -3.80
CA VAL A 33 -0.85 13.50 -5.19
C VAL A 33 -1.44 14.55 -6.11
N ILE A 34 -0.72 14.87 -7.17
CA ILE A 34 -1.18 15.76 -8.23
C ILE A 34 -1.44 14.92 -9.49
N ALA A 35 -2.62 15.07 -10.07
CA ALA A 35 -3.02 14.39 -11.30
C ALA A 35 -3.71 15.35 -12.27
N GLN A 36 -3.68 15.03 -13.56
CA GLN A 36 -4.30 15.87 -14.59
C GLN A 36 -5.84 15.73 -14.63
N ALA A 37 -6.36 14.61 -14.13
CA ALA A 37 -7.79 14.33 -14.05
C ALA A 37 -8.21 13.95 -12.62
N PRO A 38 -9.41 14.34 -12.16
CA PRO A 38 -9.88 14.05 -10.82
C PRO A 38 -10.02 12.54 -10.58
N GLN A 39 -10.52 11.79 -11.56
CA GLN A 39 -10.67 10.34 -11.46
C GLN A 39 -9.30 9.63 -11.36
N GLN A 40 -8.24 10.21 -11.91
CA GLN A 40 -6.89 9.67 -11.78
C GLN A 40 -6.38 9.85 -10.35
N ALA A 41 -6.58 11.03 -9.75
CA ALA A 41 -6.22 11.28 -8.34
C ALA A 41 -6.97 10.34 -7.39
N GLU A 42 -8.28 10.17 -7.58
CA GLU A 42 -9.12 9.26 -6.78
C GLU A 42 -8.67 7.79 -6.89
N ARG A 43 -8.30 7.34 -8.09
CA ARG A 43 -7.77 5.98 -8.31
C ARG A 43 -6.45 5.77 -7.58
N LEU A 44 -5.56 6.77 -7.59
CA LEU A 44 -4.27 6.70 -6.90
C LEU A 44 -4.48 6.63 -5.39
N PHE A 45 -5.36 7.47 -4.85
CA PHE A 45 -5.75 7.42 -3.44
C PHE A 45 -6.39 6.10 -3.05
N SER A 46 -7.36 5.61 -3.83
CA SER A 46 -8.04 4.34 -3.56
C SER A 46 -7.04 3.17 -3.51
N ARG A 47 -6.03 3.17 -4.39
CA ARG A 47 -4.94 2.17 -4.38
C ARG A 47 -4.06 2.29 -3.14
N ALA A 48 -3.70 3.51 -2.75
CA ALA A 48 -2.91 3.76 -1.54
C ALA A 48 -3.67 3.34 -0.27
N ALA A 49 -4.92 3.79 -0.14
CA ALA A 49 -5.84 3.43 0.93
C ALA A 49 -6.04 1.91 1.03
N ARG A 50 -6.23 1.23 -0.11
CA ARG A 50 -6.34 -0.23 -0.15
C ARG A 50 -5.08 -0.93 0.35
N ARG A 51 -3.89 -0.49 -0.07
CA ARG A 51 -2.60 -1.06 0.37
C ARG A 51 -2.43 -0.91 1.87
N ALA A 52 -2.74 0.27 2.41
CA ALA A 52 -2.69 0.55 3.83
C ALA A 52 -3.69 -0.32 4.63
N TRP A 53 -4.93 -0.43 4.15
CA TRP A 53 -5.94 -1.31 4.75
C TRP A 53 -5.51 -2.79 4.75
N LEU A 54 -4.96 -3.29 3.63
CA LEU A 54 -4.44 -4.65 3.55
C LEU A 54 -3.27 -4.88 4.51
N ARG A 55 -2.37 -3.90 4.66
CA ARG A 55 -1.26 -3.95 5.61
C ARG A 55 -1.77 -4.10 7.04
N ARG A 56 -2.74 -3.27 7.45
CA ARG A 56 -3.39 -3.38 8.78
C ARG A 56 -4.06 -4.74 8.99
N LYS A 57 -4.79 -5.23 7.98
CA LYS A 57 -5.45 -6.54 8.04
C LYS A 57 -4.42 -7.65 8.20
N PHE A 58 -3.32 -7.61 7.46
CA PHE A 58 -2.25 -8.60 7.54
C PHE A 58 -1.53 -8.57 8.89
N MET A 59 -1.17 -7.39 9.39
CA MET A 59 -0.58 -7.23 10.73
C MET A 59 -1.47 -7.79 11.84
N ARG A 60 -2.79 -7.58 11.75
CA ARG A 60 -3.75 -8.15 12.69
C ARG A 60 -3.78 -9.68 12.65
N ILE A 61 -3.67 -10.27 11.44
CA ILE A 61 -3.60 -11.73 11.28
C ILE A 61 -2.29 -12.27 11.86
N LEU A 62 -1.16 -11.61 11.61
CA LEU A 62 0.14 -12.01 12.14
C LEU A 62 0.15 -11.97 13.67
N ARG A 63 -0.26 -10.86 14.28
CA ARG A 63 -0.36 -10.73 15.75
C ARG A 63 -1.26 -11.79 16.39
N ARG A 64 -2.31 -12.23 15.70
CA ARG A 64 -3.23 -13.26 16.21
C ARG A 64 -2.65 -14.68 16.12
N LYS A 65 -1.81 -14.94 15.12
CA LYS A 65 -1.16 -16.25 14.92
C LYS A 65 0.16 -16.38 15.68
N TYR A 66 0.83 -15.26 15.95
CA TYR A 66 2.08 -15.18 16.68
C TYR A 66 1.91 -14.16 17.81
N PRO A 67 1.43 -14.57 19.00
CA PRO A 67 1.42 -13.69 20.15
C PRO A 67 2.88 -13.37 20.50
N ALA A 68 3.31 -12.15 20.19
CA ALA A 68 4.66 -11.70 20.48
C ALA A 68 4.89 -11.70 21.99
N ARG A 69 5.60 -12.71 22.50
CA ARG A 69 6.48 -12.53 23.64
C ARG A 69 7.55 -11.53 23.18
N GLU A 70 7.67 -10.44 23.92
CA GLU A 70 8.60 -9.32 23.72
C GLU A 70 8.20 -8.32 22.63
N MET A 71 7.66 -7.19 23.10
CA MET A 71 7.33 -6.00 22.32
C MET A 71 8.63 -5.37 21.80
N VAL A 72 9.00 -5.71 20.57
CA VAL A 72 9.91 -4.90 19.77
C VAL A 72 9.14 -3.68 19.24
N SER A 73 9.76 -2.51 19.29
CA SER A 73 9.19 -1.21 18.92
C SER A 73 8.41 -1.26 17.61
N SER A 74 7.30 -0.52 17.53
CA SER A 74 6.42 -0.46 16.35
C SER A 74 7.16 -0.06 15.06
N ALA A 75 8.29 0.63 15.18
CA ALA A 75 9.18 0.97 14.07
C ALA A 75 9.90 -0.25 13.48
N ASP A 76 10.36 -1.19 14.31
CA ASP A 76 11.09 -2.39 13.86
C ASP A 76 10.15 -3.40 13.20
N VAL A 77 8.91 -3.52 13.69
CA VAL A 77 7.85 -4.31 13.03
C VAL A 77 7.58 -3.79 11.61
N TYR A 78 7.81 -2.50 11.36
CA TYR A 78 7.62 -1.88 10.04
C TYR A 78 8.70 -2.31 9.05
N TYR A 79 9.97 -2.41 9.48
CA TYR A 79 11.06 -2.88 8.62
C TYR A 79 10.92 -4.37 8.31
N ASP A 80 10.65 -5.20 9.31
CA ASP A 80 10.66 -6.65 9.15
C ASP A 80 9.53 -7.14 8.22
N VAL A 81 8.33 -6.55 8.31
CA VAL A 81 7.22 -6.91 7.40
C VAL A 81 7.41 -6.37 6.00
N THR A 82 8.09 -5.22 5.84
CA THR A 82 8.44 -4.71 4.50
C THR A 82 9.46 -5.62 3.83
N VAL A 83 10.46 -6.11 4.58
CA VAL A 83 11.45 -7.08 4.12
C VAL A 83 10.81 -8.42 3.78
N LEU A 84 9.96 -8.97 4.66
CA LEU A 84 9.27 -10.24 4.42
C LEU A 84 8.36 -10.18 3.18
N LEU A 85 7.66 -9.06 2.97
CA LEU A 85 6.84 -8.86 1.78
C LEU A 85 7.71 -8.74 0.53
N ALA A 86 8.83 -8.00 0.59
CA ALA A 86 9.78 -7.89 -0.50
C ALA A 86 10.37 -9.27 -0.88
N ILE A 87 10.75 -10.08 0.10
CA ILE A 87 11.23 -11.46 -0.10
C ILE A 87 10.16 -12.32 -0.78
N ARG A 88 8.90 -12.26 -0.32
CA ARG A 88 7.81 -13.03 -0.95
C ARG A 88 7.54 -12.59 -2.39
N VAL A 89 7.56 -11.29 -2.66
CA VAL A 89 7.41 -10.77 -4.03
C VAL A 89 8.57 -11.26 -4.89
N ALA A 90 9.81 -11.14 -4.42
CA ALA A 90 10.99 -11.62 -5.13
C ALA A 90 10.90 -13.12 -5.45
N ILE A 91 10.54 -13.97 -4.48
CA ILE A 91 10.35 -15.41 -4.69
C ILE A 91 9.26 -15.67 -5.74
N SER A 92 8.13 -14.95 -5.69
CA SER A 92 7.03 -15.14 -6.64
C SER A 92 7.40 -14.73 -8.07
N VAL A 93 8.25 -13.70 -8.22
CA VAL A 93 8.77 -13.24 -9.52
C VAL A 93 9.80 -14.24 -10.05
N SER A 94 10.71 -14.72 -9.20
CA SER A 94 11.69 -15.75 -9.56
C SER A 94 11.01 -17.06 -9.98
N ALA A 95 9.97 -17.50 -9.26
CA ALA A 95 9.21 -18.70 -9.61
C ALA A 95 8.51 -18.57 -10.98
N ARG A 96 7.99 -17.38 -11.32
CA ARG A 96 7.41 -17.08 -12.64
C ARG A 96 8.47 -16.97 -13.73
N ALA A 97 9.65 -16.45 -13.42
CA ALA A 97 10.77 -16.38 -14.37
C ALA A 97 11.32 -17.77 -14.69
N LEU A 98 11.41 -18.65 -13.68
CA LEU A 98 11.86 -20.04 -13.84
C LEU A 98 10.91 -20.85 -14.71
N THR A 99 9.60 -20.75 -14.45
CA THR A 99 8.57 -21.43 -15.26
C THR A 99 8.54 -20.91 -16.70
N ARG A 100 8.72 -19.60 -16.92
CA ARG A 100 8.86 -19.04 -18.29
C ARG A 100 10.12 -19.50 -19.02
N ARG A 101 11.23 -19.75 -18.31
CA ARG A 101 12.45 -20.32 -18.92
C ARG A 101 12.25 -21.78 -19.32
N ILE A 102 11.60 -22.57 -18.46
CA ILE A 102 11.34 -23.99 -18.73
C ILE A 102 10.37 -24.14 -19.93
N CYS A 103 9.33 -23.31 -20.03
CA CYS A 103 8.39 -23.34 -21.17
C CYS A 103 8.95 -22.77 -22.49
N ARG A 104 10.14 -22.15 -22.50
CA ARG A 104 10.79 -21.65 -23.72
C ARG A 104 11.82 -22.62 -24.31
N HIS A 105 12.16 -23.69 -23.59
CA HIS A 105 13.17 -24.67 -23.97
C HIS A 105 12.58 -26.03 -24.40
N ASN A 106 11.26 -26.18 -24.39
CA ASN A 106 10.50 -27.21 -25.12
C ASN A 106 9.83 -26.57 -26.32
#